data_AF-A0A3D0PUM0-F1
#
_entry.id   AF-A0A3D0PUM0-F1
#
_cell.length_a   1.000
_cell.length_b   1.000
_cell.length_c   1.000
_cell.angle_alpha   90.00
_cell.angle_beta   90.00
_cell.angle_gamma   90.00
#
_symmetry.space_group_name_H-M   'P 1'
#
loop_
_entity.id
_entity.type
_entity.pdbx_description
1 polymer ?
#
loop_
_entity_poly.entity_id
_entity_poly.type
_entity_poly.pdbx_seq_one_letter_code
_entity_poly.pdbx_strand_id
1 'polypeptide(L)'
;MYSQPGKKECLHLIFCVVIRFRMVQCCLSKKEKSMGFYYYDYRAFWWMLPAILFSAYAQIKVQSTFNKYNKVRCMSGCTGAQAAQVVADYGGVRHLLIRRISGNLTDYYDPRSNTICLSQGVFASASVGAVGVAAHEAGHSIQTAESYLPNRIRTAIVPATQFASRLAFPIILVGLFLPIQYNFVVNIGIACFSIAVLFQIITLPVEFNASSRALAALGETGLLTKDELSAARRVLSAAARH
;
A
#
# COMPACT_ATOMS: atom_id res chain seq x y z
N MET A 1 11.29 7.28 -15.35
CA MET A 1 11.18 7.41 -13.88
C MET A 1 9.73 7.21 -13.46
N TYR A 2 9.30 5.96 -13.28
CA TYR A 2 8.00 5.66 -12.67
C TYR A 2 8.22 5.57 -11.16
N SER A 3 8.16 6.72 -10.49
CA SER A 3 8.03 6.75 -9.04
C SER A 3 6.68 6.14 -8.71
N GLN A 4 6.68 4.88 -8.24
CA GLN A 4 5.52 4.31 -7.57
C GLN A 4 5.12 5.32 -6.48
N PRO A 5 3.90 5.88 -6.48
CA PRO A 5 3.47 6.78 -5.43
C PRO A 5 3.70 6.04 -4.12
N GLY A 6 4.49 6.63 -3.23
CA GLY A 6 4.92 5.98 -2.01
C GLY A 6 3.70 5.41 -1.29
N LYS A 7 3.83 4.19 -0.75
CA LYS A 7 2.85 3.46 0.09
C LYS A 7 2.16 4.35 1.16
N LYS A 8 2.67 5.57 1.41
CA LYS A 8 2.21 6.61 2.34
C LYS A 8 1.06 7.50 1.82
N GLU A 9 0.85 7.64 0.50
CA GLU A 9 -0.22 8.52 -0.04
C GLU A 9 -1.57 7.79 -0.25
N CYS A 10 -1.54 6.49 -0.57
CA CYS A 10 -2.75 5.72 -0.88
C CYS A 10 -3.67 5.49 0.33
N LEU A 11 -3.13 5.33 1.55
CA LEU A 11 -3.93 5.03 2.74
C LEU A 11 -4.75 6.24 3.22
N HIS A 12 -4.19 7.44 3.07
CA HIS A 12 -4.86 8.69 3.40
C HIS A 12 -6.07 8.94 2.46
N LEU A 13 -5.96 8.50 1.21
CA LEU A 13 -7.04 8.52 0.22
C LEU A 13 -8.15 7.50 0.53
N ILE A 14 -7.82 6.27 0.94
CA ILE A 14 -8.84 5.24 1.21
C ILE A 14 -9.76 5.65 2.37
N PHE A 15 -9.18 6.14 3.46
CA PHE A 15 -9.94 6.45 4.67
C PHE A 15 -10.67 7.80 4.61
N CYS A 16 -10.09 8.83 3.99
CA CYS A 16 -10.82 10.08 3.72
C CYS A 16 -12.05 9.86 2.82
N VAL A 17 -12.06 8.83 1.97
CA VAL A 17 -13.09 8.68 0.94
C VAL A 17 -14.23 7.74 1.34
N VAL A 18 -13.99 6.69 2.16
CA VAL A 18 -15.07 5.85 2.75
C VAL A 18 -16.10 6.67 3.51
N ILE A 19 -15.68 7.75 4.16
CA ILE A 19 -16.61 8.63 4.87
C ILE A 19 -17.29 9.64 3.97
N ARG A 20 -16.58 10.14 2.97
CA ARG A 20 -17.20 11.09 2.04
C ARG A 20 -18.40 10.44 1.33
N PHE A 21 -18.35 9.12 1.12
CA PHE A 21 -19.46 8.30 0.63
C PHE A 21 -20.70 8.35 1.54
N ARG A 22 -20.51 8.19 2.86
CA ARG A 22 -21.61 8.19 3.84
C ARG A 22 -22.14 9.59 4.13
N MET A 23 -21.27 10.59 4.04
CA MET A 23 -21.61 12.00 4.14
C MET A 23 -22.44 12.46 2.94
N VAL A 24 -22.07 12.04 1.74
CA VAL A 24 -22.86 12.25 0.52
C VAL A 24 -24.22 11.57 0.63
N GLN A 25 -24.31 10.31 1.07
CA GLN A 25 -25.60 9.66 1.29
C GLN A 25 -26.46 10.36 2.36
N CYS A 26 -25.85 10.84 3.45
CA CYS A 26 -26.56 11.58 4.50
C CYS A 26 -27.07 12.95 4.00
N CYS A 27 -26.33 13.59 3.09
CA CYS A 27 -26.73 14.84 2.45
C CYS A 27 -27.82 14.61 1.39
N LEU A 28 -27.72 13.53 0.60
CA LEU A 28 -28.71 13.12 -0.39
C LEU A 28 -30.04 12.75 0.27
N SER A 29 -30.03 12.09 1.43
CA SER A 29 -31.25 11.72 2.17
C SER A 29 -32.00 12.92 2.75
N LYS A 30 -31.37 14.09 2.91
CA LYS A 30 -32.01 15.28 3.50
C LYS A 30 -32.44 16.34 2.47
N LYS A 31 -32.05 16.20 1.21
CA LYS A 31 -32.24 17.24 0.19
C LYS A 31 -33.57 17.17 -0.57
N GLU A 32 -34.59 16.52 0.01
CA GLU A 32 -35.98 16.68 -0.45
C GLU A 32 -36.62 17.96 0.12
N LYS A 33 -36.00 18.64 1.09
CA LYS A 33 -36.52 19.92 1.59
C LYS A 33 -35.49 21.05 1.63
N SER A 34 -35.80 22.04 0.81
CA SER A 34 -35.42 23.46 0.88
C SER A 34 -34.05 23.87 0.33
N MET A 35 -34.12 24.66 -0.74
CA MET A 35 -33.09 25.63 -1.14
C MET A 35 -32.86 26.63 0.01
N GLY A 36 -31.60 27.02 0.22
CA GLY A 36 -31.23 28.13 1.10
C GLY A 36 -29.96 27.84 1.90
N PHE A 37 -28.90 28.58 1.58
CA PHE A 37 -27.61 28.65 2.28
C PHE A 37 -26.81 27.34 2.40
N TYR A 38 -25.53 27.40 2.03
CA TYR A 38 -24.54 26.34 2.31
C TYR A 38 -24.35 26.23 3.83
N TYR A 39 -25.27 25.53 4.51
CA TYR A 39 -25.04 25.05 5.86
C TYR A 39 -23.97 23.96 5.74
N TYR A 40 -22.73 24.28 6.13
CA TYR A 40 -21.73 23.25 6.39
C TYR A 40 -22.28 22.40 7.54
N ASP A 41 -22.86 21.26 7.19
CA ASP A 41 -23.39 20.32 8.18
C ASP A 41 -22.19 19.73 8.93
N TYR A 42 -21.83 20.29 10.09
CA TYR A 42 -20.73 19.83 10.94
C TYR A 42 -20.88 18.35 11.36
N ARG A 43 -22.05 17.71 11.14
CA ARG A 43 -22.26 16.26 11.27
C ARG A 43 -21.38 15.45 10.31
N ALA A 44 -21.00 16.03 9.18
CA ALA A 44 -20.00 15.52 8.26
C ALA A 44 -18.67 15.16 8.94
N PHE A 45 -18.17 16.06 9.79
CA PHE A 45 -16.88 15.87 10.48
C PHE A 45 -16.92 14.71 11.48
N TRP A 46 -18.07 14.49 12.12
CA TRP A 46 -18.28 13.35 13.01
C TRP A 46 -18.14 12.01 12.30
N TRP A 47 -18.55 11.93 11.03
CA TRP A 47 -18.29 10.75 10.23
C TRP A 47 -16.83 10.65 9.85
N MET A 48 -16.10 11.76 9.59
CA MET A 48 -14.68 11.79 9.13
C MET A 48 -13.69 11.38 10.19
N LEU A 49 -14.00 11.74 11.43
CA LEU A 49 -13.11 11.57 12.55
C LEU A 49 -12.74 10.08 12.79
N PRO A 50 -13.66 9.10 12.78
CA PRO A 50 -13.32 7.67 12.83
C PRO A 50 -12.36 7.20 11.73
N ALA A 51 -12.43 7.72 10.50
CA ALA A 51 -11.46 7.36 9.47
C ALA A 51 -10.07 7.85 9.75
N ILE A 52 -10.00 9.12 10.10
CA ILE A 52 -8.72 9.78 10.28
C ILE A 52 -8.02 9.11 11.46
N LEU A 53 -8.77 8.81 12.52
CA LEU A 53 -8.27 8.02 13.64
C LEU A 53 -7.86 6.61 13.23
N PHE A 54 -8.66 5.88 12.44
CA PHE A 54 -8.29 4.53 12.02
C PHE A 54 -7.05 4.54 11.12
N SER A 55 -7.00 5.40 10.10
CA SER A 55 -5.86 5.51 9.19
C SER A 55 -4.58 5.89 9.93
N ALA A 56 -4.67 6.86 10.85
CA ALA A 56 -3.55 7.23 11.71
C ALA A 56 -3.12 6.07 12.62
N TYR A 57 -4.06 5.40 13.31
CA TYR A 57 -3.77 4.24 14.15
C TYR A 57 -3.06 3.15 13.37
N ALA A 58 -3.57 2.86 12.17
CA ALA A 58 -3.10 1.77 11.35
C ALA A 58 -1.68 2.13 10.81
N GLN A 59 -1.44 3.37 10.37
CA GLN A 59 -0.10 3.87 10.02
C GLN A 59 0.89 3.77 11.19
N ILE A 60 0.48 4.17 12.39
CA ILE A 60 1.27 4.06 13.62
C ILE A 60 1.60 2.58 13.90
N LYS A 61 0.65 1.68 13.71
CA LYS A 61 0.83 0.25 13.93
C LYS A 61 1.89 -0.36 13.01
N VAL A 62 1.89 0.00 11.71
CA VAL A 62 2.93 -0.44 10.76
C VAL A 62 4.29 0.06 11.20
N GLN A 63 4.42 1.36 11.45
CA GLN A 63 5.70 1.97 11.82
C GLN A 63 6.22 1.41 13.14
N SER A 64 5.34 1.23 14.13
CA SER A 64 5.67 0.67 15.44
C SER A 64 6.12 -0.79 15.33
N THR A 65 5.41 -1.60 14.55
CA THR A 65 5.75 -3.01 14.33
C THR A 65 7.10 -3.13 13.62
N PHE A 66 7.32 -2.36 12.55
CA PHE A 66 8.60 -2.32 11.86
C PHE A 66 9.73 -1.88 12.80
N ASN A 67 9.57 -0.77 13.52
CA ASN A 67 10.59 -0.26 14.45
C ASN A 67 10.91 -1.25 15.57
N LYS A 68 9.92 -2.01 16.05
CA LYS A 68 10.11 -3.05 17.06
C LYS A 68 11.02 -4.17 16.52
N TYR A 69 10.72 -4.68 15.33
CA TYR A 69 11.44 -5.81 14.74
C TYR A 69 12.73 -5.41 14.00
N ASN A 70 12.90 -4.13 13.68
CA ASN A 70 14.15 -3.60 13.15
C ASN A 70 15.26 -3.54 14.22
N LYS A 71 14.91 -3.59 15.51
CA LYS A 71 15.87 -3.69 16.63
C LYS A 71 16.31 -5.12 16.91
N VAL A 72 15.56 -6.12 16.44
CA VAL A 72 15.89 -7.53 16.61
C VAL A 72 16.88 -7.90 15.53
N ARG A 73 18.13 -8.16 15.93
CA ARG A 73 19.17 -8.63 15.00
C ARG A 73 18.85 -10.01 14.47
N CYS A 74 19.19 -10.23 13.21
CA CYS A 74 19.09 -11.54 12.60
C CYS A 74 20.26 -12.43 13.06
N MET A 75 19.98 -13.65 13.52
CA MET A 75 20.98 -14.59 14.01
C MET A 75 21.97 -15.04 12.93
N SER A 76 21.50 -15.15 11.68
CA SER A 76 22.36 -15.47 10.53
C SER A 76 23.28 -14.30 10.14
N GLY A 77 23.08 -13.10 10.70
CA GLY A 77 23.82 -11.90 10.35
C GLY A 77 23.52 -11.38 8.94
N CYS A 78 22.56 -11.98 8.23
CA CYS A 78 22.24 -11.58 6.87
C CYS A 78 21.62 -10.18 6.82
N THR A 79 22.05 -9.38 5.85
CA THR A 79 21.48 -8.06 5.56
C THR A 79 20.22 -8.18 4.71
N GLY A 80 19.39 -7.14 4.68
CA GLY A 80 18.23 -7.08 3.79
C GLY A 80 18.60 -7.33 2.32
N ALA A 81 19.71 -6.75 1.83
CA ALA A 81 20.17 -6.99 0.46
C ALA A 81 20.53 -8.48 0.21
N GLN A 82 21.22 -9.13 1.14
CA GLN A 82 21.55 -10.55 1.02
C GLN A 82 20.29 -11.43 1.08
N ALA A 83 19.37 -11.12 1.98
CA ALA A 83 18.11 -11.85 2.08
C ALA A 83 17.27 -11.74 0.81
N ALA A 84 17.17 -10.54 0.22
CA ALA A 84 16.47 -10.35 -1.05
C ALA A 84 17.10 -11.17 -2.19
N GLN A 85 18.43 -11.22 -2.25
CA GLN A 85 19.14 -12.04 -3.25
C GLN A 85 18.83 -13.53 -3.07
N VAL A 86 18.99 -14.05 -1.86
CA VAL A 86 18.75 -15.48 -1.56
C VAL A 86 17.30 -15.89 -1.83
N VAL A 87 16.33 -15.03 -1.47
CA VAL A 87 14.91 -15.30 -1.74
C VAL A 87 14.62 -15.29 -3.24
N ALA A 88 15.21 -14.35 -3.99
CA ALA A 88 15.06 -14.31 -5.44
C ALA A 88 15.68 -15.54 -6.12
N ASP A 89 16.87 -15.95 -5.67
CA ASP A 89 17.56 -17.15 -6.16
C ASP A 89 16.73 -18.42 -5.86
N TYR A 90 16.14 -18.51 -4.66
CA TYR A 90 15.23 -19.59 -4.28
C TYR A 90 14.03 -19.69 -5.22
N GLY A 91 13.44 -18.57 -5.62
CA GLY A 91 12.33 -18.53 -6.57
C GLY A 91 12.75 -18.55 -8.05
N GLY A 92 14.03 -18.82 -8.36
CA GLY A 92 14.52 -18.96 -9.74
C GLY A 92 14.66 -17.66 -10.52
N VAL A 93 14.64 -16.49 -9.85
CA VAL A 93 14.74 -15.18 -10.50
C VAL A 93 16.20 -14.87 -10.82
N ARG A 94 16.54 -14.86 -12.12
CA ARG A 94 17.90 -14.52 -12.59
C ARG A 94 18.03 -13.02 -12.90
N HIS A 95 19.26 -12.51 -12.82
CA HIS A 95 19.63 -11.12 -13.14
C HIS A 95 18.88 -10.06 -12.33
N LEU A 96 18.56 -10.38 -11.08
CA LEU A 96 17.98 -9.41 -10.16
C LEU A 96 19.04 -8.39 -9.74
N LEU A 97 18.76 -7.10 -9.92
CA LEU A 97 19.62 -6.02 -9.43
C LEU A 97 19.07 -5.52 -8.10
N ILE A 98 19.94 -5.35 -7.09
CA ILE A 98 19.55 -4.80 -5.79
C ILE A 98 20.23 -3.44 -5.62
N ARG A 99 19.42 -2.38 -5.48
CA ARG A 99 19.89 -0.99 -5.38
C ARG A 99 19.50 -0.40 -4.04
N ARG A 100 20.40 0.41 -3.50
CA ARG A 100 20.12 1.26 -2.35
C ARG A 100 19.48 2.58 -2.79
N ILE A 101 18.40 2.98 -2.13
CA ILE A 101 17.73 4.27 -2.33
C ILE A 101 17.65 5.06 -1.02
N SER A 102 17.56 6.38 -1.14
CA SER A 102 17.30 7.27 -0.01
C SER A 102 15.85 7.15 0.47
N GLY A 103 15.64 7.36 1.77
CA GLY A 103 14.32 7.30 2.40
C GLY A 103 14.22 6.24 3.48
N ASN A 104 13.03 6.13 4.06
CA ASN A 104 12.71 5.14 5.09
C ASN A 104 11.36 4.48 4.75
N LEU A 105 11.37 3.15 4.66
CA LEU A 105 10.22 2.33 4.23
C LEU A 105 9.68 2.74 2.85
N THR A 106 10.61 3.01 1.93
CA THR A 106 10.32 3.36 0.54
C THR A 106 10.69 2.22 -0.40
N ASP A 107 10.79 1.00 0.13
CA ASP A 107 11.23 -0.20 -0.56
C ASP A 107 10.20 -0.66 -1.60
N TYR A 108 10.67 -0.98 -2.80
CA TYR A 108 9.85 -1.47 -3.90
C TYR A 108 10.65 -2.32 -4.90
N TYR A 109 9.98 -3.25 -5.56
CA TYR A 109 10.44 -3.93 -6.76
C TYR A 109 9.94 -3.26 -8.05
N ASP A 110 10.84 -3.06 -9.03
CA ASP A 110 10.51 -2.62 -10.38
C ASP A 110 10.53 -3.81 -11.37
N PRO A 111 9.37 -4.24 -11.90
CA PRO A 111 9.30 -5.34 -12.85
C PRO A 111 9.88 -5.01 -14.23
N ARG A 112 10.04 -3.73 -14.59
CA ARG A 112 10.53 -3.32 -15.91
C ARG A 112 12.04 -3.46 -16.03
N SER A 113 12.76 -3.16 -14.95
CA SER A 113 14.21 -3.26 -14.90
C SER A 113 14.70 -4.47 -14.08
N ASN A 114 13.79 -5.32 -13.60
CA ASN A 114 14.07 -6.44 -12.70
C ASN A 114 14.99 -6.01 -11.54
N THR A 115 14.61 -4.92 -10.85
CA THR A 115 15.44 -4.28 -9.82
C THR A 115 14.66 -4.13 -8.52
N ILE A 116 15.25 -4.55 -7.40
CA ILE A 116 14.76 -4.24 -6.05
C ILE A 116 15.46 -2.99 -5.56
N CYS A 117 14.68 -1.97 -5.20
CA CYS A 117 15.16 -0.75 -4.57
C CYS A 117 14.86 -0.82 -3.07
N LEU A 118 15.91 -0.97 -2.25
CA LEU A 118 15.80 -0.98 -0.79
C LEU A 118 16.26 0.34 -0.19
N SER A 119 15.48 0.84 0.76
CA SER A 119 15.80 1.99 1.58
C SER A 119 17.07 1.77 2.39
N GLN A 120 17.77 2.86 2.72
CA GLN A 120 19.04 2.82 3.44
C GLN A 120 18.96 2.05 4.77
N GLY A 121 17.81 2.14 5.47
CA GLY A 121 17.56 1.42 6.73
C GLY A 121 17.28 -0.08 6.57
N VAL A 122 17.01 -0.55 5.35
CA VAL A 122 16.73 -1.96 5.04
C VAL A 122 17.92 -2.61 4.33
N PHE A 123 18.52 -1.93 3.35
CA PHE A 123 19.56 -2.48 2.48
C PHE A 123 20.73 -3.10 3.26
N ALA A 124 21.31 -2.37 4.21
CA ALA A 124 22.50 -2.79 4.96
C ALA A 124 22.19 -3.29 6.39
N SER A 125 20.92 -3.35 6.76
CA SER A 125 20.51 -3.71 8.13
C SER A 125 20.36 -5.22 8.25
N ALA A 126 21.04 -5.80 9.25
CA ALA A 126 20.93 -7.21 9.61
C ALA A 126 19.90 -7.41 10.73
N SER A 127 18.66 -6.99 10.47
CA SER A 127 17.55 -7.11 11.41
C SER A 127 16.42 -7.93 10.82
N VAL A 128 15.64 -8.58 11.67
CA VAL A 128 14.49 -9.39 11.24
C VAL A 128 13.46 -8.55 10.48
N GLY A 129 13.26 -7.29 10.89
CA GLY A 129 12.41 -6.35 10.19
C GLY A 129 12.91 -6.00 8.79
N ALA A 130 14.21 -5.70 8.64
CA ALA A 130 14.81 -5.38 7.35
C ALA A 130 14.82 -6.59 6.40
N VAL A 131 15.21 -7.76 6.92
CA VAL A 131 15.19 -9.04 6.18
C VAL A 131 13.78 -9.37 5.70
N GLY A 132 12.77 -9.21 6.55
CA GLY A 132 11.37 -9.41 6.18
C GLY A 132 10.91 -8.49 5.05
N VAL A 133 11.15 -7.18 5.16
CA VAL A 133 10.77 -6.21 4.11
C VAL A 133 11.49 -6.49 2.80
N ALA A 134 12.79 -6.75 2.83
CA ALA A 134 13.56 -7.05 1.63
C ALA A 134 13.12 -8.36 0.95
N ALA A 135 12.81 -9.39 1.74
CA ALA A 135 12.27 -10.64 1.26
C ALA A 135 10.87 -10.48 0.63
N HIS A 136 10.02 -9.59 1.16
CA HIS A 136 8.71 -9.28 0.56
C HIS A 136 8.85 -8.70 -0.83
N GLU A 137 9.78 -7.76 -1.03
CA GLU A 137 10.04 -7.20 -2.36
C GLU A 137 10.62 -8.25 -3.32
N ALA A 138 11.43 -9.20 -2.83
CA ALA A 138 11.84 -10.37 -3.61
C ALA A 138 10.67 -11.32 -3.90
N GLY A 139 9.66 -11.40 -3.03
CA GLY A 139 8.40 -12.10 -3.32
C GLY A 139 7.70 -11.57 -4.58
N HIS A 140 7.75 -10.26 -4.83
CA HIS A 140 7.21 -9.66 -6.06
C HIS A 140 8.03 -9.98 -7.30
N SER A 141 9.34 -10.15 -7.17
CA SER A 141 10.18 -10.57 -8.31
C SER A 141 9.85 -12.00 -8.73
N ILE A 142 9.63 -12.90 -7.76
CA ILE A 142 9.17 -14.29 -8.02
C ILE A 142 7.80 -14.29 -8.71
N GLN A 143 6.84 -13.51 -8.22
CA GLN A 143 5.53 -13.37 -8.87
C GLN A 143 5.62 -12.91 -10.31
N THR A 144 6.58 -12.04 -10.60
CA THR A 144 6.82 -11.52 -11.95
C THR A 144 7.45 -12.58 -12.84
N ALA A 145 8.43 -13.34 -12.34
CA ALA A 145 9.03 -14.46 -13.04
C ALA A 145 8.00 -15.56 -13.37
N GLU A 146 7.07 -15.85 -12.46
CA GLU A 146 6.01 -16.84 -12.66
C GLU A 146 4.80 -16.31 -13.46
N SER A 147 4.83 -15.06 -13.94
CA SER A 147 3.72 -14.46 -14.69
C SER A 147 2.37 -14.48 -13.95
N TYR A 148 2.38 -14.30 -12.63
CA TYR A 148 1.20 -14.38 -11.77
C TYR A 148 0.07 -13.45 -12.24
N LEU A 149 -1.10 -14.00 -12.57
CA LEU A 149 -2.21 -13.28 -13.22
C LEU A 149 -2.64 -12.00 -12.48
N PRO A 150 -2.86 -12.01 -11.15
CA PRO A 150 -3.19 -10.79 -10.41
C PRO A 150 -2.13 -9.67 -10.53
N ASN A 151 -0.84 -10.02 -10.65
CA ASN A 151 0.23 -9.03 -10.86
C ASN A 151 0.12 -8.37 -12.24
N ARG A 152 -0.25 -9.14 -13.29
CA ARG A 152 -0.50 -8.60 -14.64
C ARG A 152 -1.68 -7.64 -14.65
N ILE A 153 -2.79 -8.03 -13.99
CA ILE A 153 -3.98 -7.20 -13.85
C ILE A 153 -3.63 -5.87 -13.17
N ARG A 154 -2.93 -5.93 -12.03
CA ARG A 154 -2.44 -4.73 -11.33
C ARG A 154 -1.64 -3.83 -12.28
N THR A 155 -0.66 -4.39 -12.97
CA THR A 155 0.27 -3.63 -13.83
C THR A 155 -0.45 -2.93 -14.99
N ALA A 156 -1.47 -3.57 -15.58
CA ALA A 156 -2.26 -2.98 -16.66
C ALA A 156 -3.12 -1.79 -16.20
N ILE A 157 -3.55 -1.79 -14.93
CA ILE A 157 -4.55 -0.85 -14.41
C ILE A 157 -3.91 0.36 -13.69
N VAL A 158 -2.70 0.21 -13.15
CA VAL A 158 -1.93 1.31 -12.51
C VAL A 158 -1.93 2.64 -13.28
N PRO A 159 -1.76 2.72 -14.60
CA PRO A 159 -1.82 4.01 -15.30
C PRO A 159 -3.19 4.69 -15.20
N ALA A 160 -4.28 3.91 -15.24
CA ALA A 160 -5.64 4.44 -15.10
C ALA A 160 -5.91 4.97 -13.69
N THR A 161 -5.42 4.28 -12.66
CA THR A 161 -5.57 4.75 -11.27
C THR A 161 -4.77 6.01 -11.00
N GLN A 162 -3.54 6.12 -11.51
CA GLN A 162 -2.72 7.33 -11.38
C GLN A 162 -3.38 8.54 -12.05
N PHE A 163 -3.95 8.35 -13.24
CA PHE A 163 -4.70 9.41 -13.92
C PHE A 163 -5.93 9.83 -13.11
N ALA A 164 -6.72 8.87 -12.61
CA ALA A 164 -7.87 9.14 -11.77
C ALA A 164 -7.50 9.90 -10.49
N SER A 165 -6.44 9.50 -9.78
CA SER A 165 -5.99 10.17 -8.55
C SER A 165 -5.54 11.62 -8.81
N ARG A 166 -4.86 11.89 -9.93
CA ARG A 166 -4.43 13.25 -10.30
C ARG A 166 -5.60 14.16 -10.64
N LEU A 167 -6.64 13.63 -11.28
CA LEU A 167 -7.85 14.39 -11.63
C LEU A 167 -8.84 14.52 -10.46
N ALA A 168 -8.80 13.61 -9.49
CA ALA A 168 -9.75 13.61 -8.37
C ALA A 168 -9.72 14.94 -7.59
N PHE A 169 -8.53 15.46 -7.27
CA PHE A 169 -8.42 16.70 -6.49
C PHE A 169 -8.96 17.94 -7.23
N PRO A 170 -8.57 18.23 -8.49
CA PRO A 170 -9.18 19.29 -9.29
C PRO A 170 -10.70 19.15 -9.46
N ILE A 171 -11.20 17.94 -9.75
CA ILE A 171 -12.63 17.67 -9.94
C ILE A 171 -13.42 17.95 -8.65
N ILE A 172 -12.88 17.52 -7.51
CA ILE A 172 -13.47 17.80 -6.19
C ILE A 172 -13.51 19.30 -5.91
N LEU A 173 -12.44 20.02 -6.26
CA LEU A 173 -12.33 21.46 -6.03
C LEU A 173 -13.33 22.22 -6.92
N VAL A 174 -13.42 21.86 -8.20
CA VAL A 174 -14.42 22.41 -9.14
C VAL A 174 -15.85 22.12 -8.68
N GLY A 175 -16.11 20.90 -8.20
CA GLY A 175 -17.41 20.52 -7.63
C GLY A 175 -17.81 21.28 -6.36
N LEU A 176 -16.83 21.83 -5.62
CA LEU A 176 -17.08 22.66 -4.44
C LEU A 176 -17.51 24.07 -4.83
N PHE A 177 -16.99 24.62 -5.94
CA PHE A 177 -17.24 26.00 -6.38
C PHE A 177 -18.39 26.14 -7.39
N LEU A 178 -18.87 25.06 -8.01
CA LEU A 178 -19.99 25.09 -8.96
C LEU A 178 -21.33 24.72 -8.29
N PRO A 179 -22.28 25.66 -8.12
CA PRO A 179 -23.54 25.41 -7.42
C PRO A 179 -24.59 24.61 -8.21
N ILE A 180 -24.37 24.27 -9.50
CA ILE A 180 -25.47 23.96 -10.44
C ILE A 180 -25.66 22.46 -10.74
N GLN A 181 -24.70 21.56 -10.49
CA GLN A 181 -24.90 20.12 -10.79
C GLN A 181 -24.34 19.17 -9.72
N TYR A 182 -24.75 19.39 -8.47
CA TYR A 182 -24.33 18.59 -7.31
C TYR A 182 -24.53 17.09 -7.53
N ASN A 183 -25.64 16.65 -8.16
CA ASN A 183 -25.93 15.23 -8.34
C ASN A 183 -25.05 14.51 -9.37
N PHE A 184 -24.72 15.15 -10.50
CA PHE A 184 -23.91 14.53 -11.55
C PHE A 184 -22.45 14.39 -11.12
N VAL A 185 -21.87 15.45 -10.56
CA VAL A 185 -20.47 15.47 -10.09
C VAL A 185 -20.27 14.51 -8.93
N VAL A 186 -21.23 14.45 -7.99
CA VAL A 186 -21.19 13.52 -6.86
C VAL A 186 -21.31 12.06 -7.31
N ASN A 187 -22.19 11.75 -8.27
CA ASN A 187 -22.32 10.40 -8.80
C ASN A 187 -21.05 9.94 -9.54
N ILE A 188 -20.41 10.82 -10.30
CA ILE A 188 -19.09 10.54 -10.90
C ILE A 188 -18.05 10.30 -9.81
N GLY A 189 -18.02 11.13 -8.77
CA GLY A 189 -17.12 10.94 -7.62
C GLY A 189 -17.32 9.60 -6.92
N ILE A 190 -18.57 9.18 -6.70
CA ILE A 190 -18.93 7.86 -6.18
C ILE A 190 -18.43 6.76 -7.10
N ALA A 191 -18.69 6.84 -8.41
CA ALA A 191 -18.26 5.83 -9.37
C ALA A 191 -16.73 5.70 -9.39
N CYS A 192 -15.99 6.81 -9.45
CA CYS A 192 -14.54 6.83 -9.37
C CYS A 192 -14.02 6.22 -8.05
N PHE A 193 -14.70 6.48 -6.93
CA PHE A 193 -14.35 5.89 -5.64
C PHE A 193 -14.59 4.38 -5.59
N SER A 194 -15.75 3.91 -6.03
CA SER A 194 -16.06 2.48 -6.07
C SER A 194 -15.04 1.72 -6.90
N ILE A 195 -14.60 2.30 -8.02
CA ILE A 195 -13.53 1.77 -8.86
C ILE A 195 -12.20 1.72 -8.08
N ALA A 196 -11.83 2.79 -7.36
CA ALA A 196 -10.60 2.81 -6.55
C ALA A 196 -10.59 1.76 -5.43
N VAL A 197 -11.71 1.59 -4.71
CA VAL A 197 -11.85 0.56 -3.66
C VAL A 197 -11.80 -0.85 -4.25
N LEU A 198 -12.50 -1.07 -5.37
CA LEU A 198 -12.46 -2.33 -6.08
C LEU A 198 -11.03 -2.69 -6.49
N PHE A 199 -10.25 -1.72 -6.97
CA PHE A 199 -8.85 -1.94 -7.28
C PHE A 199 -8.03 -2.34 -6.06
N GLN A 200 -8.24 -1.69 -4.91
CA GLN A 200 -7.55 -2.10 -3.69
C GLN A 200 -7.85 -3.58 -3.36
N ILE A 201 -9.11 -3.99 -3.44
CA ILE A 201 -9.53 -5.38 -3.18
C ILE A 201 -8.85 -6.35 -4.15
N ILE A 202 -8.76 -6.01 -5.44
CA ILE A 202 -8.11 -6.84 -6.46
C ILE A 202 -6.59 -6.92 -6.25
N THR A 203 -5.95 -5.87 -5.74
CA THR A 203 -4.50 -5.85 -5.52
C THR A 203 -4.05 -6.51 -4.23
N LEU A 204 -4.91 -6.56 -3.20
CA LEU A 204 -4.57 -7.17 -1.90
C LEU A 204 -4.08 -8.63 -2.00
N PRO A 205 -4.70 -9.53 -2.80
CA PRO A 205 -4.19 -10.88 -3.01
C PRO A 205 -2.74 -10.96 -3.52
N VAL A 206 -2.27 -9.97 -4.28
CA VAL A 206 -0.89 -9.91 -4.78
C VAL A 206 0.07 -9.74 -3.61
N GLU A 207 -0.21 -8.80 -2.70
CA GLU A 207 0.63 -8.53 -1.53
C GLU A 207 0.68 -9.72 -0.57
N PHE A 208 -0.45 -10.37 -0.30
CA PHE A 208 -0.48 -11.58 0.54
C PHE A 208 0.30 -12.73 -0.08
N ASN A 209 0.20 -12.93 -1.38
CA ASN A 209 0.95 -13.98 -2.07
C ASN A 209 2.46 -13.69 -2.06
N ALA A 210 2.88 -12.43 -2.23
CA ALA A 210 4.29 -12.03 -2.14
C ALA A 210 4.85 -12.30 -0.73
N SER A 211 4.12 -11.89 0.32
CA SER A 211 4.48 -12.19 1.70
C SER A 211 4.55 -13.69 1.98
N SER A 212 3.63 -14.49 1.43
CA SER A 212 3.63 -15.95 1.59
C SER A 212 4.87 -16.58 0.98
N ARG A 213 5.26 -16.16 -0.24
CA ARG A 213 6.47 -16.65 -0.92
C ARG A 213 7.74 -16.22 -0.19
N ALA A 214 7.80 -14.98 0.27
CA ALA A 214 8.90 -14.47 1.06
C ALA A 214 9.12 -15.30 2.35
N LEU A 215 8.04 -15.56 3.10
CA LEU A 215 8.11 -16.35 4.33
C LEU A 215 8.48 -17.82 4.07
N ALA A 216 7.98 -18.41 2.98
CA ALA A 216 8.35 -19.76 2.58
C ALA A 216 9.85 -19.82 2.25
N ALA A 217 10.35 -18.92 1.39
CA ALA A 217 11.76 -18.87 1.02
C ALA A 217 12.68 -18.64 2.23
N LEU A 218 12.33 -17.71 3.13
CA LEU A 218 13.11 -17.45 4.35
C LEU A 218 13.17 -18.66 5.30
N GLY A 219 12.10 -19.45 5.35
CA GLY A 219 12.05 -20.68 6.15
C GLY A 219 12.85 -21.83 5.55
N GLU A 220 12.69 -22.07 4.25
CA GLU A 220 13.35 -23.17 3.53
C GLU A 220 14.85 -22.94 3.36
N THR A 221 15.28 -21.68 3.20
CA THR A 221 16.70 -21.32 3.09
C THR A 221 17.43 -21.30 4.44
N GLY A 222 16.69 -21.41 5.55
CA GLY A 222 17.26 -21.33 6.90
C GLY A 222 17.82 -19.95 7.27
N LEU A 223 17.48 -18.89 6.52
CA LEU A 223 17.95 -17.53 6.79
C LEU A 223 17.43 -16.98 8.12
N LEU A 224 16.22 -17.38 8.49
CA LEU A 224 15.57 -17.02 9.76
C LEU A 224 15.25 -18.28 10.57
N THR A 225 15.50 -18.22 11.88
CA THR A 225 15.00 -19.21 12.83
C THR A 225 13.47 -19.17 12.94
N LYS A 226 12.86 -20.18 13.56
CA LYS A 226 11.39 -20.25 13.73
C LYS A 226 10.80 -19.01 14.44
N ASP A 227 11.51 -18.50 15.44
CA ASP A 227 11.08 -17.32 16.20
C ASP A 227 11.22 -16.03 15.37
N GLU A 228 12.31 -15.90 14.60
CA GLU A 228 12.51 -14.78 13.68
C GLU A 228 11.52 -14.81 12.51
N LEU A 229 11.14 -15.99 12.02
CA LEU A 229 10.15 -16.14 10.96
C LEU A 229 8.75 -15.72 11.44
N SER A 230 8.40 -16.02 12.70
CA SER A 230 7.19 -15.51 13.36
C SER A 230 7.21 -13.98 13.48
N ALA A 231 8.36 -13.41 13.82
CA ALA A 231 8.57 -11.96 13.87
C ALA A 231 8.46 -11.31 12.48
N ALA A 232 9.10 -11.87 11.45
CA ALA A 232 8.98 -11.42 10.06
C ALA A 232 7.53 -11.49 9.57
N ARG A 233 6.80 -12.57 9.87
CA ARG A 233 5.37 -12.69 9.56
C ARG A 233 4.55 -11.56 10.19
N ARG A 234 4.87 -11.12 11.41
CA ARG A 234 4.18 -9.99 12.06
C ARG A 234 4.49 -8.66 11.36
N VAL A 235 5.73 -8.44 10.92
CA VAL A 235 6.10 -7.25 10.12
C VAL A 235 5.33 -7.24 8.80
N LEU A 236 5.34 -8.35 8.07
CA LEU A 236 4.66 -8.48 6.79
C LEU A 236 3.14 -8.41 6.92
N SER A 237 2.56 -9.02 7.94
CA SER A 237 1.11 -8.94 8.18
C SER A 237 0.66 -7.55 8.62
N ALA A 238 1.54 -6.77 9.26
CA ALA A 238 1.28 -5.37 9.55
C ALA A 238 1.34 -4.54 8.26
N ALA A 239 2.32 -4.79 7.39
CA ALA A 239 2.48 -4.06 6.13
C ALA A 239 1.47 -4.44 5.03
N ALA A 240 1.09 -5.71 4.91
CA ALA A 240 0.17 -6.22 3.88
C ALA A 240 -1.30 -5.91 4.15
N ARG A 241 -1.63 -5.41 5.35
CA ARG A 241 -3.00 -5.03 5.74
C ARG A 241 -3.27 -3.53 5.56
N HIS A 242 -2.45 -2.88 4.72
CA HIS A 242 -2.36 -1.45 4.53
C HIS A 242 -2.26 -1.08 3.05
#